data_AF-A0A934LKG2-F1
#
_entry.id   AF-A0A934LKG2-F1
#
_cell.length_a   1.000
_cell.length_b   1.000
_cell.length_c   1.000
_cell.angle_alpha   90.00
_cell.angle_beta   90.00
_cell.angle_gamma   90.00
#
_symmetry.space_group_name_H-M   'P 1'
#
loop_
_entity.id
_entity.type
_entity.pdbx_description
1 polymer ?
#
loop_
_entity_poly.entity_id
_entity_poly.type
_entity_poly.pdbx_seq_one_letter_code
_entity_poly.pdbx_strand_id
1 'polypeptide(L)'
;MPTPFMHMVAAERLINDPQFPHANFVQAHWGEFLLGCISPDAHHKGSLTREDTHFFAYRPKVEPHAVPAMLAAHPNLTNGAIQNEAQRAFVAGYLSHLEMDEVWCEDMLFPEFINGTWPARETSHFMLHVLLGWMDARDYLKLGQFHQTALAEATPHRWLEFFPDEALIGWRDIVANQIQPIGTSQTVEILGKRIPQGIDGLHTILQSPERLDAELWVQITPEKMAAVEATMYQRMRQAVTDYLRAV
;
A
#
# COMPACT_ATOMS: atom_id res chain seq x y z
N MET A 1 -4.92 -6.89 -0.18
CA MET A 1 -4.38 -5.65 0.39
C MET A 1 -4.38 -4.61 -0.70
N PRO A 2 -4.50 -3.33 -0.34
CA PRO A 2 -4.27 -2.20 -1.22
C PRO A 2 -3.04 -2.44 -2.10
N THR A 3 -3.11 -1.98 -3.34
CA THR A 3 -1.99 -2.13 -4.27
C THR A 3 -0.97 -1.02 -4.04
N PRO A 4 0.27 -1.17 -4.53
CA PRO A 4 1.28 -0.12 -4.45
C PRO A 4 0.77 1.24 -4.95
N PHE A 5 -0.09 1.26 -5.97
CA PHE A 5 -0.61 2.50 -6.53
C PHE A 5 -1.52 3.27 -5.57
N MET A 6 -2.33 2.58 -4.77
CA MET A 6 -3.15 3.23 -3.76
C MET A 6 -2.28 3.92 -2.70
N HIS A 7 -1.20 3.28 -2.25
CA HIS A 7 -0.26 3.91 -1.30
C HIS A 7 0.41 5.14 -1.92
N MET A 8 0.83 5.07 -3.19
CA MET A 8 1.43 6.21 -3.88
C MET A 8 0.46 7.38 -4.07
N VAL A 9 -0.81 7.10 -4.39
CA VAL A 9 -1.86 8.14 -4.49
C VAL A 9 -2.14 8.77 -3.12
N ALA A 10 -2.16 7.97 -2.06
CA ALA A 10 -2.32 8.50 -0.70
C ALA A 10 -1.12 9.36 -0.27
N ALA A 11 0.10 8.99 -0.68
CA ALA A 11 1.30 9.78 -0.49
C ALA A 11 1.24 11.12 -1.25
N GLU A 12 0.75 11.12 -2.50
CA GLU A 12 0.56 12.37 -3.25
C GLU A 12 -0.48 13.28 -2.57
N ARG A 13 -1.56 12.69 -2.05
CA ARG A 13 -2.54 13.43 -1.24
C ARG A 13 -1.90 14.00 0.02
N LEU A 14 -0.97 13.29 0.66
CA LEU A 14 -0.29 13.74 1.87
C LEU A 14 0.54 15.01 1.64
N ILE A 15 1.35 15.06 0.59
CA ILE A 15 2.18 16.24 0.30
C ILE A 15 1.37 17.47 -0.15
N ASN A 16 0.13 17.25 -0.60
CA ASN A 16 -0.81 18.31 -0.99
C ASN A 16 -1.78 18.70 0.14
N ASP A 17 -1.71 18.06 1.31
CA ASP A 17 -2.59 18.36 2.44
C ASP A 17 -2.05 19.55 3.25
N PRO A 18 -2.79 20.67 3.34
CA PRO A 18 -2.37 21.84 4.12
C PRO A 18 -2.25 21.56 5.62
N GLN A 19 -2.83 20.48 6.13
CA GLN A 19 -2.70 20.05 7.52
C GLN A 19 -1.44 19.21 7.79
N PHE A 20 -0.69 18.81 6.76
CA PHE A 20 0.54 18.04 6.91
C PHE A 20 1.77 18.97 7.01
N PRO A 21 2.39 19.13 8.19
CA PRO A 21 3.42 20.16 8.41
C PRO A 21 4.78 19.80 7.78
N HIS A 22 4.98 18.56 7.34
CA HIS A 22 6.25 18.07 6.82
C HIS A 22 6.26 17.89 5.30
N ALA A 23 5.31 18.51 4.57
CA ALA A 23 5.20 18.39 3.12
C ALA A 23 6.51 18.72 2.39
N ASN A 24 7.18 19.82 2.75
CA ASN A 24 8.46 20.22 2.15
C ASN A 24 9.57 19.17 2.35
N PHE A 25 9.63 18.56 3.54
CA PHE A 25 10.62 17.52 3.83
C PHE A 25 10.35 16.27 2.98
N VAL A 26 9.10 15.82 2.93
CA VAL A 26 8.72 14.64 2.13
C VAL A 26 8.92 14.90 0.64
N GLN A 27 8.59 16.09 0.13
CA GLN A 27 8.80 16.47 -1.27
C GLN A 27 10.28 16.53 -1.65
N ALA A 28 11.17 16.94 -0.73
CA ALA A 28 12.60 16.97 -0.97
C ALA A 28 13.22 15.56 -1.10
N HIS A 29 12.59 14.54 -0.51
CA HIS A 29 13.02 13.14 -0.50
C HIS A 29 11.92 12.22 -1.06
N TRP A 30 11.28 12.69 -2.14
CA TRP A 30 10.03 12.10 -2.64
C TRP A 30 10.20 10.66 -3.12
N GLY A 31 11.29 10.38 -3.83
CA GLY A 31 11.59 9.04 -4.33
C GLY A 31 11.75 8.03 -3.19
N GLU A 32 12.45 8.42 -2.15
CA GLU A 32 12.70 7.60 -0.96
C GLU A 32 11.42 7.34 -0.18
N PHE A 33 10.61 8.38 0.01
CA PHE A 33 9.30 8.24 0.64
C PHE A 33 8.39 7.28 -0.16
N LEU A 34 8.31 7.44 -1.48
CA LEU A 34 7.55 6.55 -2.36
C LEU A 34 8.05 5.11 -2.29
N LEU A 35 9.37 4.90 -2.29
CA LEU A 35 9.95 3.58 -2.14
C LEU A 35 9.53 2.95 -0.80
N GLY A 36 9.56 3.73 0.28
CA GLY A 36 9.05 3.32 1.59
C GLY A 36 7.59 2.87 1.54
N CYS A 37 6.72 3.64 0.87
CA CYS A 37 5.28 3.35 0.74
C CYS A 37 4.95 2.02 0.05
N ILE A 38 5.87 1.47 -0.73
CA ILE A 38 5.65 0.23 -1.48
C ILE A 38 6.50 -0.94 -0.98
N SER A 39 7.55 -0.68 -0.18
CA SER A 39 8.55 -1.68 0.20
C SER A 39 8.03 -2.87 1.01
N PRO A 40 7.02 -2.74 1.90
CA PRO A 40 6.52 -3.91 2.64
C PRO A 40 6.01 -5.04 1.72
N ASP A 41 5.46 -4.69 0.56
CA ASP A 41 4.98 -5.66 -0.44
C ASP A 41 6.09 -6.37 -1.23
N ALA A 42 7.34 -5.91 -1.10
CA ALA A 42 8.49 -6.53 -1.73
C ALA A 42 8.90 -7.86 -1.07
N HIS A 43 8.25 -8.33 0.00
CA HIS A 43 8.67 -9.50 0.80
C HIS A 43 9.01 -10.74 -0.05
N HIS A 44 8.23 -10.99 -1.11
CA HIS A 44 8.46 -12.08 -2.07
C HIS A 44 9.77 -11.98 -2.87
N LYS A 45 10.42 -10.81 -2.89
CA LYS A 45 11.75 -10.59 -3.47
C LYS A 45 12.89 -10.87 -2.49
N GLY A 46 12.63 -10.75 -1.19
CA GLY A 46 13.63 -10.87 -0.13
C GLY A 46 13.73 -12.26 0.52
N SER A 47 12.98 -13.26 0.05
CA SER A 47 12.74 -14.51 0.79
C SER A 47 12.16 -14.28 2.19
N LEU A 48 11.47 -13.16 2.38
CA LEU A 48 10.80 -12.78 3.62
C LEU A 48 9.33 -13.22 3.54
N THR A 49 8.76 -13.55 4.69
CA THR A 49 7.31 -13.67 4.82
C THR A 49 6.69 -12.29 4.86
N ARG A 50 5.37 -12.23 4.67
CA ARG A 50 4.65 -10.97 4.84
C ARG A 50 4.67 -10.49 6.29
N GLU A 51 4.66 -11.40 7.26
CA GLU A 51 4.72 -11.04 8.68
C GLU A 51 6.05 -10.35 9.02
N ASP A 52 7.14 -10.74 8.37
CA ASP A 52 8.47 -10.11 8.54
C ASP A 52 8.52 -8.65 8.06
N THR A 53 7.66 -8.26 7.12
CA THR A 53 7.64 -6.89 6.57
C THR A 53 6.44 -6.06 7.01
N HIS A 54 5.37 -6.70 7.48
CA HIS A 54 4.18 -5.99 7.95
C HIS A 54 4.11 -5.95 9.48
N PHE A 55 4.94 -6.73 10.18
CA PHE A 55 5.04 -6.75 11.64
C PHE A 55 3.75 -7.18 12.36
N PHE A 56 2.83 -7.84 11.65
CA PHE A 56 1.65 -8.49 12.20
C PHE A 56 1.25 -9.72 11.39
N ALA A 57 0.51 -10.63 12.04
CA ALA A 57 -0.07 -11.81 11.41
C ALA A 57 -1.51 -11.56 10.96
N TYR A 58 -1.93 -12.23 9.87
CA TYR A 58 -3.35 -12.22 9.46
C TYR A 58 -4.21 -13.05 10.41
N ARG A 59 -4.72 -12.38 11.42
CA ARG A 59 -5.68 -12.93 12.40
C ARG A 59 -6.93 -12.05 12.41
N PRO A 60 -8.03 -12.45 13.06
CA PRO A 60 -9.27 -11.64 13.10
C PRO A 60 -9.12 -10.22 13.69
N LYS A 61 -7.92 -9.87 14.15
CA LYS A 61 -7.49 -8.55 14.61
C LYS A 61 -6.00 -8.38 14.30
N VAL A 62 -5.58 -7.16 13.97
CA VAL A 62 -4.15 -6.83 13.86
C VAL A 62 -3.61 -6.60 15.27
N GLU A 63 -2.82 -7.54 15.78
CA GLU A 63 -2.12 -7.40 17.06
C GLU A 63 -0.72 -8.03 16.96
N PRO A 64 0.34 -7.32 17.40
CA PRO A 64 0.36 -5.90 17.80
C PRO A 64 0.10 -4.94 16.63
N HIS A 65 -0.14 -3.66 16.91
CA HIS A 65 -0.19 -2.61 15.88
C HIS A 65 1.17 -2.54 15.15
N ALA A 66 1.11 -2.42 13.83
CA ALA A 66 2.23 -2.63 12.92
C ALA A 66 3.39 -1.64 13.15
N VAL A 67 3.08 -0.34 13.24
CA VAL A 67 4.08 0.72 13.41
C VAL A 67 4.84 0.60 14.74
N PRO A 68 4.17 0.52 15.91
CA PRO A 68 4.88 0.27 17.17
C PRO A 68 5.70 -1.02 17.16
N ALA A 69 5.20 -2.10 16.54
CA ALA A 69 5.89 -3.36 16.46
C ALA A 69 7.19 -3.26 15.64
N MET A 70 7.15 -2.60 14.48
CA MET A 70 8.33 -2.33 13.66
C MET A 70 9.39 -1.52 14.42
N LEU A 71 8.99 -0.42 15.05
CA LEU A 71 9.92 0.47 15.76
C LEU A 71 10.50 -0.17 17.03
N ALA A 72 9.75 -1.06 17.69
CA ALA A 72 10.25 -1.84 18.81
C ALA A 72 11.25 -2.93 18.36
N ALA A 73 10.98 -3.60 17.23
CA ALA A 73 11.87 -4.60 16.66
C ALA A 73 13.16 -3.99 16.07
N HIS A 74 13.07 -2.76 15.54
CA HIS A 74 14.16 -2.04 14.88
C HIS A 74 14.31 -0.61 15.44
N PRO A 75 14.85 -0.43 16.66
CA PRO A 75 14.97 0.90 17.28
C PRO A 75 15.86 1.88 16.52
N ASN A 76 16.79 1.37 15.71
CA ASN A 76 17.62 2.15 14.79
C ASN A 76 16.81 2.84 13.67
N LEU A 77 15.55 2.44 13.46
CA LEU A 77 14.63 3.08 12.51
C LEU A 77 13.79 4.19 13.14
N THR A 78 13.99 4.50 14.43
CA THR A 78 13.35 5.67 15.04
C THR A 78 13.92 6.97 14.46
N ASN A 79 13.11 8.02 14.37
CA ASN A 79 13.49 9.28 13.73
C ASN A 79 14.76 9.91 14.33
N GLY A 80 14.91 9.90 15.66
CA GLY A 80 16.10 10.40 16.36
C GLY A 80 17.37 9.55 16.16
N ALA A 81 17.23 8.26 15.80
CA ALA A 81 18.36 7.39 15.52
C ALA A 81 18.91 7.57 14.10
N ILE A 82 18.06 7.95 13.13
CA ILE A 82 18.44 8.10 11.73
C ILE A 82 19.07 9.47 11.46
N GLN A 83 20.32 9.47 11.03
CA GLN A 83 21.05 10.68 10.62
C GLN A 83 20.83 11.05 9.14
N ASN A 84 20.49 10.07 8.30
CA ASN A 84 20.28 10.26 6.87
C ASN A 84 18.82 10.65 6.57
N GLU A 85 18.60 11.85 6.04
CA GLU A 85 17.26 12.34 5.73
C GLU A 85 16.51 11.48 4.68
N ALA A 86 17.20 10.97 3.67
CA ALA A 86 16.62 10.07 2.67
C ALA A 86 16.13 8.76 3.31
N GLN A 87 16.94 8.15 4.21
CA GLN A 87 16.50 6.98 4.98
C GLN A 87 15.30 7.31 5.87
N ARG A 88 15.30 8.49 6.48
CA ARG A 88 14.20 8.95 7.35
C ARG A 88 12.90 9.11 6.56
N ALA A 89 12.96 9.71 5.37
CA ALA A 89 11.82 9.81 4.48
C ALA A 89 11.32 8.43 4.02
N PHE A 90 12.24 7.52 3.69
CA PHE A 90 11.91 6.13 3.39
C PHE A 90 11.18 5.44 4.55
N VAL A 91 11.67 5.55 5.79
CA VAL A 91 10.99 4.95 6.95
C VAL A 91 9.61 5.58 7.15
N ALA A 92 9.48 6.90 7.03
CA ALA A 92 8.19 7.56 7.12
C ALA A 92 7.18 7.01 6.08
N GLY A 93 7.63 6.79 4.84
CA GLY A 93 6.83 6.13 3.80
C GLY A 93 6.44 4.69 4.17
N TYR A 94 7.38 3.92 4.74
CA TYR A 94 7.12 2.56 5.22
C TYR A 94 6.04 2.53 6.31
N LEU A 95 6.11 3.43 7.30
CA LEU A 95 5.10 3.51 8.36
C LEU A 95 3.73 3.89 7.79
N SER A 96 3.70 4.76 6.77
CA SER A 96 2.45 5.12 6.09
C SER A 96 1.78 3.91 5.44
N HIS A 97 2.56 3.01 4.83
CA HIS A 97 2.06 1.75 4.29
C HIS A 97 1.46 0.88 5.38
N LEU A 98 2.21 0.67 6.48
CA LEU A 98 1.77 -0.19 7.58
C LEU A 98 0.43 0.25 8.17
N GLU A 99 0.23 1.55 8.41
CA GLU A 99 -1.05 2.07 8.91
C GLU A 99 -2.19 1.86 7.92
N MET A 100 -1.95 2.10 6.62
CA MET A 100 -2.97 1.87 5.59
C MET A 100 -3.39 0.41 5.55
N ASP A 101 -2.42 -0.51 5.58
CA ASP A 101 -2.69 -1.95 5.54
C ASP A 101 -3.33 -2.50 6.81
N GLU A 102 -2.97 -1.94 7.97
CA GLU A 102 -3.63 -2.26 9.23
C GLU A 102 -5.12 -1.85 9.19
N VAL A 103 -5.42 -0.60 8.82
CA VAL A 103 -6.81 -0.12 8.68
C VAL A 103 -7.57 -0.94 7.64
N TRP A 104 -6.95 -1.25 6.50
CA TRP A 104 -7.59 -2.10 5.49
C TRP A 104 -7.95 -3.48 6.06
N CYS A 105 -7.05 -4.09 6.84
CA CYS A 105 -7.33 -5.36 7.48
C CYS A 105 -8.56 -5.26 8.39
N GLU A 106 -8.54 -4.30 9.31
CA GLU A 106 -9.55 -4.17 10.38
C GLU A 106 -10.90 -3.67 9.89
N ASP A 107 -10.92 -2.73 8.94
CA ASP A 107 -12.14 -2.03 8.54
C ASP A 107 -12.75 -2.53 7.23
N MET A 108 -12.00 -3.26 6.41
CA MET A 108 -12.47 -3.80 5.13
C MET A 108 -12.30 -5.32 5.01
N LEU A 109 -11.07 -5.83 5.04
CA LEU A 109 -10.80 -7.24 4.74
C LEU A 109 -11.51 -8.18 5.72
N PHE A 110 -11.28 -8.01 7.01
CA PHE A 110 -11.86 -8.90 8.02
C PHE A 110 -13.38 -8.78 8.12
N PRO A 111 -13.98 -7.60 8.31
CA PRO A 111 -15.42 -7.48 8.46
C PRO A 111 -16.17 -7.87 7.19
N GLU A 112 -15.67 -7.47 6.02
CA GLU A 112 -16.45 -7.59 4.79
C GLU A 112 -16.15 -8.86 4.00
N PHE A 113 -14.90 -9.30 3.91
CA PHE A 113 -14.52 -10.41 3.02
C PHE A 113 -14.24 -11.72 3.75
N ILE A 114 -13.81 -11.65 5.02
CA ILE A 114 -13.58 -12.84 5.85
C ILE A 114 -14.82 -13.20 6.69
N ASN A 115 -15.41 -12.22 7.36
CA ASN A 115 -16.55 -12.41 8.26
C ASN A 115 -17.88 -11.93 7.68
N GLY A 116 -17.87 -11.38 6.46
CA GLY A 116 -19.06 -10.80 5.82
C GLY A 116 -20.05 -11.86 5.31
N THR A 117 -21.19 -11.39 4.83
CA THR A 117 -22.35 -12.22 4.49
C THR A 117 -22.36 -12.71 3.03
N TRP A 118 -21.20 -12.94 2.44
CA TRP A 118 -21.10 -13.45 1.07
C TRP A 118 -21.73 -14.85 0.94
N PRO A 119 -22.36 -15.18 -0.20
CA PRO A 119 -23.00 -16.49 -0.38
C PRO A 119 -22.05 -17.68 -0.24
N ALA A 120 -20.77 -17.49 -0.58
CA ALA A 120 -19.70 -18.47 -0.45
C ALA A 120 -18.35 -17.76 -0.24
N ARG A 121 -17.39 -18.47 0.38
CA ARG A 121 -16.04 -17.96 0.62
C ARG A 121 -15.28 -17.73 -0.71
N GLU A 122 -15.52 -18.56 -1.71
CA GLU A 122 -14.96 -18.41 -3.04
C GLU A 122 -15.47 -17.13 -3.71
N THR A 123 -16.75 -16.77 -3.48
CA THR A 123 -17.33 -15.52 -3.97
C THR A 123 -16.71 -14.32 -3.30
N SER A 124 -16.58 -14.31 -1.96
CA SER A 124 -15.94 -13.19 -1.25
C SER A 124 -14.49 -13.02 -1.70
N HIS A 125 -13.75 -14.14 -1.83
CA HIS A 125 -12.37 -14.11 -2.29
C HIS A 125 -12.23 -13.57 -3.71
N PHE A 126 -13.12 -13.96 -4.63
CA PHE A 126 -13.14 -13.43 -5.98
C PHE A 126 -13.47 -11.93 -6.00
N MET A 127 -14.49 -11.50 -5.26
CA MET A 127 -14.92 -10.10 -5.22
C MET A 127 -13.91 -9.18 -4.54
N LEU A 128 -13.12 -9.69 -3.58
CA LEU A 128 -11.96 -8.97 -3.06
C LEU A 128 -10.96 -8.67 -4.19
N HIS A 129 -10.70 -9.63 -5.09
CA HIS A 129 -9.77 -9.42 -6.21
C HIS A 129 -10.36 -8.48 -7.28
N VAL A 130 -11.68 -8.50 -7.48
CA VAL A 130 -12.37 -7.49 -8.30
C VAL A 130 -12.20 -6.11 -7.70
N LEU A 131 -12.45 -5.93 -6.40
CA LEU A 131 -12.30 -4.64 -5.71
C LEU A 131 -10.87 -4.11 -5.84
N LEU A 132 -9.87 -4.95 -5.58
CA LEU A 132 -8.46 -4.56 -5.69
C LEU A 132 -8.08 -4.18 -7.14
N GLY A 133 -8.56 -4.93 -8.14
CA GLY A 133 -8.34 -4.59 -9.55
C GLY A 133 -9.02 -3.28 -9.96
N TRP A 134 -10.22 -3.00 -9.43
CA TRP A 134 -10.92 -1.74 -9.67
C TRP A 134 -10.19 -0.55 -9.06
N MET A 135 -9.77 -0.68 -7.80
CA MET A 135 -8.99 0.35 -7.09
C MET A 135 -7.69 0.64 -7.82
N ASP A 136 -6.98 -0.41 -8.24
CA ASP A 136 -5.73 -0.29 -8.98
C ASP A 136 -5.91 0.49 -10.28
N ALA A 137 -6.92 0.13 -11.09
CA ALA A 137 -7.22 0.85 -12.33
C ALA A 137 -7.56 2.33 -12.09
N ARG A 138 -8.34 2.63 -11.04
CA ARG A 138 -8.68 4.01 -10.63
C ARG A 138 -7.46 4.82 -10.24
N ASP A 139 -6.56 4.22 -9.45
CA ASP A 139 -5.42 4.93 -8.86
C ASP A 139 -4.24 5.02 -9.82
N TYR A 140 -4.05 4.01 -10.68
CA TYR A 140 -3.07 4.02 -11.77
C TYR A 140 -3.19 5.28 -12.64
N LEU A 141 -4.42 5.73 -12.95
CA LEU A 141 -4.67 6.91 -13.78
C LEU A 141 -4.19 8.23 -13.15
N LYS A 142 -3.90 8.25 -11.85
CA LYS A 142 -3.40 9.43 -11.15
C LYS A 142 -1.86 9.48 -11.11
N LEU A 143 -1.21 8.34 -11.35
CA LEU A 143 0.25 8.22 -11.28
C LEU A 143 0.88 8.57 -12.62
N GLY A 144 1.53 9.73 -12.67
CA GLY A 144 2.26 10.21 -13.84
C GLY A 144 3.78 10.10 -13.75
N GLN A 145 4.46 10.66 -14.76
CA GLN A 145 5.92 10.67 -14.91
C GLN A 145 6.67 11.21 -13.69
N PHE A 146 6.11 12.21 -12.98
CA PHE A 146 6.70 12.77 -11.77
C PHE A 146 6.98 11.69 -10.70
N HIS A 147 6.00 10.83 -10.43
CA HIS A 147 6.13 9.72 -9.47
C HIS A 147 7.13 8.68 -9.95
N GLN A 148 7.05 8.35 -11.25
CA GLN A 148 7.92 7.35 -11.83
C GLN A 148 9.39 7.76 -11.76
N THR A 149 9.72 8.99 -12.15
CA THR A 149 11.11 9.48 -12.16
C THR A 149 11.67 9.52 -10.75
N ALA A 150 10.93 10.10 -9.80
CA ALA A 150 11.34 10.16 -8.40
C ALA A 150 11.56 8.75 -7.82
N LEU A 151 10.62 7.82 -8.03
CA LEU A 151 10.74 6.46 -7.53
C LEU A 151 11.95 5.74 -8.16
N ALA A 152 12.19 5.88 -9.46
CA ALA A 152 13.29 5.21 -10.16
C ALA A 152 14.68 5.68 -9.68
N GLU A 153 14.79 6.93 -9.23
CA GLU A 153 16.04 7.54 -8.74
C GLU A 153 16.34 7.21 -7.27
N ALA A 154 15.35 6.73 -6.50
CA ALA A 154 15.52 6.38 -5.09
C ALA A 154 16.56 5.27 -4.90
N THR A 155 17.65 5.54 -4.20
CA THR A 155 18.78 4.60 -4.04
C THR A 155 18.93 4.14 -2.59
N PRO A 156 18.32 3.00 -2.20
CA PRO A 156 18.50 2.48 -0.85
C PRO A 156 19.98 2.13 -0.62
N HIS A 157 20.47 2.43 0.59
CA HIS A 157 21.82 2.10 1.00
C HIS A 157 21.83 1.54 2.42
N ARG A 158 21.52 0.24 2.54
CA ARG A 158 21.36 -0.49 3.79
C ARG A 158 20.39 0.20 4.75
N TRP A 159 19.28 0.68 4.19
CA TRP A 159 18.26 1.41 4.96
C TRP A 159 17.47 0.51 5.91
N LEU A 160 17.39 -0.79 5.61
CA LEU A 160 16.75 -1.82 6.43
C LEU A 160 17.75 -2.96 6.68
N GLU A 161 17.99 -3.31 7.95
CA GLU A 161 18.88 -4.43 8.29
C GLU A 161 18.27 -5.79 7.93
N PHE A 162 16.95 -5.87 7.96
CA PHE A 162 16.18 -7.09 7.68
C PHE A 162 15.79 -7.24 6.20
N PHE A 163 16.03 -6.22 5.37
CA PHE A 163 15.60 -6.19 3.97
C PHE A 163 16.76 -5.80 3.05
N PRO A 164 17.31 -6.71 2.23
CA PRO A 164 18.42 -6.40 1.34
C PRO A 164 18.06 -5.34 0.28
N ASP A 165 19.00 -4.45 -0.01
CA ASP A 165 18.84 -3.38 -1.00
C ASP A 165 18.50 -3.93 -2.38
N GLU A 166 19.05 -5.09 -2.77
CA GLU A 166 18.79 -5.70 -4.09
C GLU A 166 17.31 -6.04 -4.28
N ALA A 167 16.63 -6.46 -3.20
CA ALA A 167 15.22 -6.76 -3.25
C ALA A 167 14.36 -5.49 -3.29
N LEU A 168 14.76 -4.43 -2.55
CA LEU A 168 14.12 -3.11 -2.61
C LEU A 168 14.25 -2.51 -4.01
N ILE A 169 15.44 -2.54 -4.61
CA ILE A 169 15.72 -2.06 -5.96
C ILE A 169 14.93 -2.86 -7.00
N GLY A 170 14.93 -4.19 -6.90
CA GLY A 170 14.16 -5.03 -7.82
C GLY A 170 12.66 -4.75 -7.75
N TRP A 171 12.13 -4.43 -6.58
CA TRP A 171 10.72 -4.04 -6.42
C TRP A 171 10.44 -2.63 -6.93
N ARG A 172 11.29 -1.66 -6.57
CA ARG A 172 11.27 -0.28 -7.10
C ARG A 172 11.16 -0.28 -8.61
N ASP A 173 12.03 -1.02 -9.28
CA ASP A 173 12.10 -1.07 -10.74
C ASP A 173 10.83 -1.69 -11.34
N ILE A 174 10.27 -2.72 -10.72
CA ILE A 174 9.00 -3.33 -11.16
C ILE A 174 7.85 -2.33 -11.07
N VAL A 175 7.73 -1.59 -9.96
CA VAL A 175 6.65 -0.62 -9.78
C VAL A 175 6.86 0.59 -10.69
N ALA A 176 8.07 1.16 -10.73
CA ALA A 176 8.40 2.30 -11.58
C ALA A 176 8.17 2.00 -13.07
N ASN A 177 8.49 0.80 -13.55
CA ASN A 177 8.24 0.39 -14.93
C ASN A 177 6.75 0.26 -15.27
N GLN A 178 5.87 0.02 -14.29
CA GLN A 178 4.43 -0.04 -14.53
C GLN A 178 3.82 1.35 -14.69
N ILE A 179 4.33 2.36 -13.96
CA ILE A 179 3.78 3.73 -13.93
C ILE A 179 4.49 4.71 -14.86
N GLN A 180 5.41 4.23 -15.70
CA GLN A 180 6.03 5.06 -16.74
C GLN A 180 5.00 5.51 -17.79
N PRO A 181 5.27 6.58 -18.56
CA PRO A 181 4.43 6.91 -19.72
C PRO A 181 4.28 5.69 -20.64
N ILE A 182 3.03 5.30 -20.94
CA ILE A 182 2.71 4.09 -21.74
C ILE A 182 3.05 2.77 -21.00
N GLY A 183 3.25 2.83 -19.68
CA GLY A 183 3.32 1.65 -18.83
C GLY A 183 2.00 0.88 -18.79
N THR A 184 2.03 -0.30 -18.20
CA THR A 184 0.84 -1.13 -18.00
C THR A 184 0.91 -1.75 -16.62
N SER A 185 -0.13 -1.55 -15.82
CA SER A 185 -0.32 -2.26 -14.56
C SER A 185 -0.34 -3.76 -14.81
N GLN A 186 0.36 -4.52 -13.97
CA GLN A 186 0.35 -5.99 -13.97
C GLN A 186 -0.61 -6.54 -12.90
N THR A 187 -1.39 -5.69 -12.22
CA THR A 187 -2.20 -6.08 -11.07
C THR A 187 -3.23 -7.14 -11.46
N VAL A 188 -3.97 -6.96 -12.56
CA VAL A 188 -5.00 -7.94 -12.97
C VAL A 188 -4.38 -9.29 -13.31
N GLU A 189 -3.22 -9.31 -13.96
CA GLU A 189 -2.48 -10.51 -14.30
C GLU A 189 -1.97 -11.25 -13.05
N ILE A 190 -1.54 -10.51 -12.03
CA ILE A 190 -1.09 -11.07 -10.75
C ILE A 190 -2.27 -11.60 -9.95
N LEU A 191 -3.36 -10.83 -9.86
CA LEU A 191 -4.57 -11.19 -9.12
C LEU A 191 -5.28 -12.39 -9.77
N GLY A 192 -5.39 -12.42 -11.09
CA GLY A 192 -6.03 -13.51 -11.83
C GLY A 192 -5.39 -14.88 -11.60
N LYS A 193 -4.07 -14.93 -11.31
CA LYS A 193 -3.37 -16.19 -10.97
C LYS A 193 -3.75 -16.75 -9.60
N ARG A 194 -4.44 -15.98 -8.74
CA ARG A 194 -4.77 -16.34 -7.35
C ARG A 194 -6.19 -16.85 -7.18
N ILE A 195 -6.99 -16.85 -8.24
CA ILE A 195 -8.41 -17.15 -8.22
C ILE A 195 -8.79 -18.13 -9.34
N PRO A 196 -9.79 -19.01 -9.14
CA PRO A 196 -10.21 -19.97 -10.16
C PRO A 196 -10.73 -19.35 -11.46
N GLN A 197 -11.33 -18.16 -11.38
CA GLN A 197 -11.94 -17.46 -12.52
C GLN A 197 -10.88 -16.88 -13.49
N GLY A 198 -9.62 -16.80 -13.06
CA GLY A 198 -8.54 -16.29 -13.88
C GLY A 198 -8.64 -14.81 -14.22
N ILE A 199 -7.80 -14.40 -15.17
CA ILE A 199 -7.71 -13.02 -15.68
C ILE A 199 -9.00 -12.61 -16.40
N ASP A 200 -9.55 -13.48 -17.24
CA ASP A 200 -10.77 -13.21 -18.01
C ASP A 200 -11.98 -12.95 -17.09
N GLY A 201 -12.07 -13.69 -15.98
CA GLY A 201 -13.11 -13.48 -14.97
C GLY A 201 -13.07 -12.08 -14.35
N LEU A 202 -11.87 -11.58 -14.01
CA LEU A 202 -11.69 -10.22 -13.50
C LEU A 202 -12.07 -9.19 -14.57
N HIS A 203 -11.55 -9.30 -15.79
CA HIS A 203 -11.85 -8.35 -16.86
C HIS A 203 -13.35 -8.24 -17.14
N THR A 204 -14.05 -9.37 -17.14
CA THR A 204 -15.49 -9.39 -17.44
C THR A 204 -16.30 -8.56 -16.44
N ILE A 205 -15.90 -8.51 -15.17
CA ILE A 205 -16.58 -7.65 -14.17
C ILE A 205 -16.04 -6.23 -14.23
N LEU A 206 -14.72 -6.05 -14.26
CA LEU A 206 -14.08 -4.72 -14.23
C LEU A 206 -14.49 -3.82 -15.41
N GLN A 207 -14.89 -4.41 -16.53
CA GLN A 207 -15.34 -3.69 -17.73
C GLN A 207 -16.86 -3.46 -17.80
N SER A 208 -17.64 -3.92 -16.81
CA SER A 208 -19.10 -3.74 -16.76
C SER A 208 -19.52 -3.01 -15.47
N PRO A 209 -19.87 -1.72 -15.56
CA PRO A 209 -20.46 -0.99 -14.45
C PRO A 209 -21.69 -1.68 -13.86
N GLU A 210 -22.54 -2.26 -14.71
CA GLU A 210 -23.75 -2.97 -14.29
C GLU A 210 -23.42 -4.18 -13.41
N ARG A 211 -22.36 -4.92 -13.74
CA ARG A 211 -21.89 -6.07 -12.94
C ARG A 211 -21.21 -5.62 -11.66
N LEU A 212 -20.43 -4.53 -11.69
CA LEU A 212 -19.86 -3.96 -10.47
C LEU A 212 -20.97 -3.57 -9.48
N ASP A 213 -22.01 -2.89 -9.96
CA ASP A 213 -23.17 -2.52 -9.14
C ASP A 213 -23.90 -3.76 -8.57
N ALA A 214 -24.17 -4.73 -9.44
CA ALA A 214 -24.97 -5.91 -9.07
C ALA A 214 -24.23 -6.95 -8.21
N GLU A 215 -22.89 -7.03 -8.30
CA GLU A 215 -22.11 -8.09 -7.67
C GLU A 215 -21.18 -7.60 -6.55
N LEU A 216 -20.56 -6.43 -6.71
CA LEU A 216 -19.62 -5.88 -5.73
C LEU A 216 -20.28 -4.84 -4.83
N TRP A 217 -20.86 -3.79 -5.43
CA TRP A 217 -21.34 -2.62 -4.69
C TRP A 217 -22.63 -2.85 -3.89
N VAL A 218 -23.39 -3.91 -4.24
CA VAL A 218 -24.51 -4.37 -3.42
C VAL A 218 -24.07 -4.89 -2.05
N GLN A 219 -22.83 -5.38 -1.92
CA GLN A 219 -22.25 -5.85 -0.65
C GLN A 219 -21.38 -4.77 -0.02
N ILE A 220 -20.47 -4.18 -0.80
CA ILE A 220 -19.52 -3.18 -0.34
C ILE A 220 -19.93 -1.82 -0.89
N THR A 221 -20.73 -1.06 -0.15
CA THR A 221 -21.19 0.24 -0.67
C THR A 221 -20.01 1.18 -1.00
N PRO A 222 -20.10 2.02 -2.04
CA PRO A 222 -19.11 3.05 -2.31
C PRO A 222 -18.85 3.96 -1.10
N GLU A 223 -19.86 4.23 -0.29
CA GLU A 223 -19.75 5.01 0.96
C GLU A 223 -18.87 4.31 1.99
N LYS A 224 -19.02 2.99 2.17
CA LYS A 224 -18.15 2.18 3.03
C LYS A 224 -16.72 2.22 2.54
N MET A 225 -16.49 2.06 1.24
CA MET A 225 -15.15 2.16 0.65
C MET A 225 -14.53 3.54 0.94
N ALA A 226 -15.25 4.63 0.67
CA ALA A 226 -14.78 5.99 0.94
C ALA A 226 -14.50 6.24 2.44
N ALA A 227 -15.30 5.68 3.35
CA ALA A 227 -15.08 5.80 4.78
C ALA A 227 -13.79 5.06 5.24
N VAL A 228 -13.52 3.88 4.69
CA VAL A 228 -12.27 3.14 4.96
C VAL A 228 -11.08 3.93 4.43
N GLU A 229 -11.14 4.43 3.18
CA GLU A 229 -10.06 5.24 2.61
C GLU A 229 -9.78 6.53 3.38
N ALA A 230 -10.84 7.17 3.92
CA ALA A 230 -10.69 8.33 4.78
C ALA A 230 -9.96 7.98 6.09
N THR A 231 -10.29 6.83 6.69
CA THR A 231 -9.64 6.35 7.92
C THR A 231 -8.19 5.96 7.66
N MET A 232 -7.91 5.22 6.58
CA MET A 232 -6.55 4.89 6.13
C MET A 232 -5.71 6.16 6.00
N TYR A 233 -6.24 7.17 5.30
CA TYR A 233 -5.56 8.44 5.09
C TYR A 233 -5.28 9.19 6.40
N GLN A 234 -6.27 9.28 7.28
CA GLN A 234 -6.11 9.96 8.58
C GLN A 234 -5.03 9.28 9.44
N ARG A 235 -5.06 7.94 9.51
CA ARG A 235 -4.10 7.14 10.27
C ARG A 235 -2.68 7.24 9.71
N MET A 236 -2.51 7.10 8.39
CA MET A 236 -1.17 7.27 7.79
C MET A 236 -0.62 8.68 8.00
N ARG A 237 -1.45 9.73 7.87
CA ARG A 237 -1.00 11.12 8.05
C ARG A 237 -0.56 11.35 9.49
N GLN A 238 -1.32 10.82 10.45
CA GLN A 238 -1.00 10.93 11.86
C GLN A 238 0.33 10.23 12.17
N ALA A 239 0.51 8.98 11.73
CA ALA A 239 1.74 8.24 11.98
C ALA A 239 2.98 8.89 11.36
N VAL A 240 2.89 9.37 10.11
CA VAL A 240 4.00 10.10 9.47
C VAL A 240 4.30 11.40 10.22
N THR A 241 3.27 12.14 10.64
CA THR A 241 3.43 13.39 11.40
C THR A 241 4.10 13.16 12.74
N ASP A 242 3.66 12.15 13.49
CA ASP A 242 4.21 11.83 14.80
C ASP A 242 5.65 11.32 14.70
N TYR A 243 5.92 10.46 13.72
CA TYR A 243 7.26 9.94 13.45
C TYR A 243 8.24 11.07 13.14
N LEU A 244 7.90 11.98 12.21
CA LEU A 244 8.78 13.07 11.79
C LEU A 244 8.94 14.17 12.86
N ARG A 245 8.03 14.23 13.86
CA ARG A 245 8.12 15.15 15.00
C ARG A 245 9.02 14.63 16.12
N ALA A 246 9.07 13.32 16.33
CA ALA A 246 9.80 12.71 17.45
C ALA A 246 11.31 12.83 17.24
N VAL A 247 11.98 13.78 17.92
CA VAL A 247 13.45 13.92 17.93
C VAL A 247 14.03 13.22 19.14
#